data_AF-A0A1Q4VQJ5-F1
#
_entry.id   AF-A0A1Q4VQJ5-F1
#
_cell.length_a   1.000
_cell.length_b   1.000
_cell.length_c   1.000
_cell.angle_alpha   90.00
_cell.angle_beta   90.00
_cell.angle_gamma   90.00
#
_symmetry.space_group_name_H-M   'P 1'
#
loop_
_entity.id
_entity.type
_entity.pdbx_description
1 polymer ?
#
loop_
_entity_poly.entity_id
_entity_poly.type
_entity_poly.pdbx_seq_one_letter_code
_entity_poly.pdbx_strand_id
1 'polypeptide(L)'
;MDSRIWESVDDLVARLDEQSTQSPQEERLLRILKLSEEVGEVGAAVIGATGQNPRKGVTHTWEDVQHELCDVVFTALVALRTLTPDAARIFDERLAYVEQRSAASRRAPEAPRAAEQP
;
A
#
# COMPACT_ATOMS: atom_id res chain seq x y z
N MET A 1 -8.25 -5.94 11.40
CA MET A 1 -8.05 -6.59 10.07
C MET A 1 -8.28 -8.10 10.20
N ASP A 2 -8.50 -8.87 9.13
CA ASP A 2 -8.66 -10.34 9.22
C ASP A 2 -7.37 -10.99 9.79
N SER A 3 -7.49 -11.87 10.79
CA SER A 3 -6.37 -12.61 11.41
C SER A 3 -5.51 -13.33 10.36
N ARG A 4 -6.18 -13.86 9.33
CA ARG A 4 -5.55 -14.59 8.23
C ARG A 4 -4.51 -13.76 7.46
N ILE A 5 -4.72 -12.44 7.35
CA ILE A 5 -3.77 -11.57 6.63
C ILE A 5 -2.45 -11.50 7.40
N TRP A 6 -2.52 -11.31 8.72
CA TRP A 6 -1.32 -11.21 9.54
C TRP A 6 -0.59 -12.55 9.69
N GLU A 7 -1.33 -13.66 9.75
CA GLU A 7 -0.74 -15.00 9.64
C GLU A 7 0.05 -15.17 8.33
N SER A 8 -0.54 -14.76 7.20
CA SER A 8 0.13 -14.84 5.89
C SER A 8 1.35 -13.92 5.80
N VAL A 9 1.29 -12.73 6.40
CA VAL A 9 2.41 -11.78 6.45
C VAL A 9 3.54 -12.34 7.33
N ASP A 10 3.21 -12.99 8.45
CA ASP A 10 4.19 -13.63 9.32
C ASP A 10 4.92 -14.76 8.60
N ASP A 11 4.19 -15.63 7.90
CA ASP A 11 4.77 -16.70 7.08
C ASP A 11 5.65 -16.15 5.95
N LEU A 12 5.27 -15.02 5.34
CA LEU A 12 6.07 -14.33 4.33
C LEU A 12 7.37 -13.79 4.92
N VAL A 13 7.30 -13.08 6.05
CA VAL A 13 8.48 -12.54 6.74
C VAL A 13 9.44 -13.66 7.13
N ALA A 14 8.92 -14.75 7.71
CA ALA A 14 9.74 -15.90 8.10
C ALA A 14 10.47 -16.51 6.91
N ARG A 15 9.78 -16.73 5.78
CA ARG A 15 10.42 -17.25 4.56
C ARG A 15 11.47 -16.30 3.97
N LEU A 16 11.23 -14.99 4.02
CA LEU A 16 12.20 -13.99 3.57
C LEU A 16 13.44 -13.95 4.49
N ASP A 17 13.24 -14.06 5.80
CA ASP A 17 14.32 -14.13 6.78
C ASP A 17 15.18 -15.39 6.56
N GLU A 18 14.56 -16.54 6.27
CA GLU A 18 15.26 -17.80 5.96
C GLU A 18 16.11 -17.74 4.68
N GLN A 19 15.67 -16.97 3.69
CA GLN A 19 16.34 -16.84 2.40
C GLN A 19 17.39 -15.73 2.37
N SER A 20 17.34 -14.81 3.34
CA SER A 20 18.24 -13.66 3.35
C SER A 20 19.68 -14.05 3.67
N THR A 21 20.61 -13.41 2.97
CA THR A 21 22.05 -13.44 3.25
C THR A 21 22.54 -12.13 3.88
N GLN A 22 21.64 -11.17 4.12
CA GLN A 22 21.95 -9.82 4.58
C GLN A 22 21.82 -9.72 6.10
N SER A 23 22.36 -8.65 6.69
CA SER A 23 22.14 -8.38 8.12
C SER A 23 20.68 -7.95 8.38
N PRO A 24 20.16 -8.12 9.61
CA PRO A 24 18.80 -7.67 9.95
C PRO A 24 18.55 -6.18 9.70
N GLN A 25 19.59 -5.34 9.81
CA GLN A 25 19.49 -3.91 9.52
C GLN A 25 19.35 -3.64 8.03
N GLU A 26 20.13 -4.34 7.20
CA GLU A 26 20.05 -4.22 5.74
C GLU A 26 18.73 -4.76 5.21
N GLU A 27 18.27 -5.91 5.69
CA GLU A 27 16.95 -6.49 5.35
C GLU A 27 15.81 -5.50 5.59
N ARG A 28 15.82 -4.83 6.75
CA ARG A 28 14.83 -3.81 7.06
C ARG A 28 14.83 -2.70 6.02
N LEU A 29 16.00 -2.20 5.63
CA LEU A 29 16.11 -1.14 4.63
C LEU A 29 15.65 -1.63 3.24
N LEU A 30 16.07 -2.83 2.85
CA LEU A 30 15.69 -3.43 1.57
C LEU A 30 14.17 -3.65 1.45
N ARG A 31 13.52 -4.14 2.50
CA ARG A 31 12.05 -4.32 2.51
C ARG A 31 11.29 -3.00 2.43
N ILE A 32 11.83 -1.91 3.00
CA ILE A 32 11.26 -0.57 2.82
C ILE A 32 11.49 -0.08 1.39
N LEU A 33 12.68 -0.29 0.83
CA LEU A 33 13.01 0.14 -0.53
C LEU A 33 12.21 -0.61 -1.60
N LYS A 34 11.85 -1.88 -1.35
CA LYS A 34 11.00 -2.70 -2.23
C LYS A 34 9.69 -1.99 -2.59
N LEU A 35 9.13 -1.18 -1.70
CA LEU A 35 7.94 -0.36 -1.99
C LEU A 35 8.09 0.51 -3.25
N SER A 36 9.29 1.04 -3.52
CA SER A 36 9.52 1.87 -4.71
C SER A 36 9.47 1.05 -6.00
N GLU A 37 9.86 -0.22 -5.93
CA GLU A 37 9.78 -1.16 -7.04
C GLU A 37 8.32 -1.47 -7.37
N GLU A 38 7.54 -1.91 -6.37
CA GLU A 38 6.12 -2.24 -6.52
C GLU A 38 5.28 -1.05 -7.05
N VAL A 39 5.54 0.17 -6.54
CA VAL A 39 4.89 1.38 -7.05
C VAL A 39 5.27 1.67 -8.51
N GLY A 40 6.51 1.34 -8.89
CA GLY A 40 6.96 1.42 -10.27
C GLY A 40 6.22 0.43 -11.18
N GLU A 41 5.98 -0.79 -10.69
CA GLU A 41 5.24 -1.84 -11.40
C GLU A 41 3.76 -1.48 -11.58
N VAL A 42 3.11 -0.91 -10.57
CA VAL A 42 1.77 -0.28 -10.72
C VAL A 42 1.78 0.75 -11.86
N GLY A 43 2.79 1.63 -11.89
CA GLY A 43 2.94 2.63 -12.95
C GLY A 43 3.10 2.00 -14.33
N ALA A 44 3.91 0.95 -14.45
CA ALA A 44 4.11 0.20 -15.68
C ALA A 44 2.81 -0.48 -16.15
N ALA A 45 2.07 -1.12 -15.24
CA ALA A 45 0.78 -1.75 -15.51
C ALA A 45 -0.25 -0.73 -15.98
N VAL A 46 -0.34 0.45 -15.35
CA VAL A 46 -1.25 1.53 -15.78
C VAL A 46 -0.90 2.02 -17.19
N ILE A 47 0.38 2.27 -17.47
CA ILE A 47 0.84 2.68 -18.82
C ILE A 47 0.48 1.60 -19.85
N GLY A 48 0.64 0.33 -19.48
CA GLY A 48 0.28 -0.83 -20.30
C GLY A 48 -1.22 -0.96 -20.54
N ALA A 49 -2.05 -0.76 -19.52
CA ALA A 49 -3.51 -0.88 -19.59
C ALA A 49 -4.17 0.26 -20.35
N THR A 50 -3.60 1.45 -20.27
CA THR A 50 -4.09 2.64 -20.97
C THR A 50 -3.53 2.79 -22.38
N GLY A 51 -2.53 1.97 -22.77
CA GLY A 51 -1.89 2.02 -24.07
C GLY A 51 -1.13 3.33 -24.33
N GLN A 52 -0.72 4.04 -23.28
CA GLN A 52 -0.11 5.38 -23.39
C GLN A 52 1.19 5.39 -24.19
N ASN A 53 1.88 4.26 -24.29
CA ASN A 53 3.06 4.13 -25.15
C ASN A 53 2.66 3.75 -26.58
N PRO A 54 2.73 4.67 -27.56
CA PRO A 54 2.27 4.41 -28.92
C PRO A 54 3.06 3.31 -29.65
N ARG A 55 4.28 3.00 -29.18
CA ARG A 55 5.13 1.94 -29.77
C ARG A 55 4.74 0.54 -29.31
N LYS A 56 4.05 0.41 -28.17
CA LYS A 56 3.70 -0.89 -27.57
C LYS A 56 2.20 -1.17 -27.59
N GLY A 57 1.35 -0.14 -27.71
CA GLY A 57 -0.11 -0.32 -27.61
C GLY A 57 -0.51 -0.77 -26.20
N VAL A 58 -1.67 -1.44 -26.10
CA VAL A 58 -2.16 -2.01 -24.84
C VAL A 58 -1.42 -3.32 -24.56
N THR A 59 -0.73 -3.39 -23.43
CA THR A 59 0.07 -4.57 -23.03
C THR A 59 -0.37 -5.21 -21.72
N HIS A 60 -1.17 -4.49 -20.92
CA HIS A 60 -1.70 -4.96 -19.66
C HIS A 60 -3.21 -4.70 -19.63
N THR A 61 -3.85 -5.22 -18.60
CA THR A 61 -5.25 -5.02 -18.28
C THR A 61 -5.39 -4.24 -16.97
N TRP A 62 -6.59 -3.77 -16.67
CA TRP A 62 -6.88 -3.21 -15.35
C TRP A 62 -6.91 -4.26 -14.24
N GLU A 63 -6.95 -5.55 -14.57
CA GLU A 63 -6.76 -6.64 -13.61
C GLU A 63 -5.29 -6.72 -13.18
N ASP A 64 -4.35 -6.57 -14.12
CA ASP A 64 -2.92 -6.50 -13.79
C ASP A 64 -2.64 -5.32 -12.84
N VAL A 65 -3.25 -4.15 -13.08
CA VAL A 65 -3.13 -3.00 -12.16
C VAL A 65 -3.64 -3.34 -10.76
N GLN A 66 -4.70 -4.14 -10.63
CA GLN A 66 -5.21 -4.56 -9.32
C GLN A 66 -4.22 -5.49 -8.61
N HIS A 67 -3.60 -6.41 -9.34
CA HIS A 67 -2.56 -7.29 -8.79
C HIS A 67 -1.37 -6.48 -8.27
N GLU A 68 -0.83 -5.56 -9.08
CA GLU A 68 0.31 -4.72 -8.65
C GLU A 68 -0.05 -3.85 -7.42
N LEU A 69 -1.29 -3.36 -7.32
CA LEU A 69 -1.75 -2.64 -6.13
C LEU A 69 -1.81 -3.54 -4.90
N CYS A 70 -2.20 -4.81 -5.05
CA CYS A 70 -2.14 -5.78 -3.98
C CYS A 70 -0.70 -6.06 -3.55
N ASP A 71 0.25 -6.13 -4.49
CA ASP A 71 1.67 -6.37 -4.19
C ASP A 71 2.30 -5.18 -3.42
N VAL A 72 1.92 -3.94 -3.76
CA VAL A 72 2.26 -2.76 -2.93
C VAL A 72 1.72 -2.91 -1.51
N VAL A 73 0.45 -3.33 -1.35
CA VAL A 73 -0.17 -3.51 -0.02
C VAL A 73 0.54 -4.58 0.78
N PHE A 74 0.80 -5.75 0.20
CA PHE A 74 1.50 -6.84 0.89
C PHE A 74 2.93 -6.44 1.26
N THR A 75 3.65 -5.78 0.35
CA THR A 75 5.00 -5.27 0.61
C THR A 75 5.02 -4.26 1.76
N ALA A 76 4.02 -3.38 1.84
CA ALA A 76 3.88 -2.44 2.95
C ALA A 76 3.62 -3.15 4.29
N LEU A 77 2.78 -4.19 4.31
CA LEU A 77 2.52 -4.97 5.52
C LEU A 77 3.76 -5.75 5.98
N VAL A 78 4.50 -6.36 5.05
CA VAL A 78 5.79 -7.04 5.32
C VAL A 78 6.82 -6.05 5.88
N ALA A 79 6.93 -4.86 5.29
CA ALA A 79 7.83 -3.81 5.79
C ALA A 79 7.43 -3.36 7.21
N LEU A 80 6.14 -3.16 7.47
CA LEU A 80 5.64 -2.80 8.80
C LEU A 80 5.93 -3.90 9.83
N ARG A 81 5.69 -5.17 9.49
CA ARG A 81 5.99 -6.31 10.37
C ARG A 81 7.49 -6.48 10.64
N THR A 82 8.33 -6.17 9.67
CA THR A 82 9.80 -6.15 9.85
C THR A 82 10.25 -5.04 10.81
N LEU A 83 9.53 -3.92 10.86
CA LEU A 83 9.83 -2.80 11.76
C LEU A 83 9.42 -3.08 13.20
N THR A 84 8.35 -3.84 13.41
CA THR A 84 7.79 -4.05 14.74
C THR A 84 6.95 -5.32 14.80
N PRO A 85 7.06 -6.08 15.90
CA PRO A 85 6.19 -7.22 16.07
C PRO A 85 4.72 -6.82 16.26
N ASP A 86 4.43 -5.60 16.68
CA ASP A 86 3.06 -5.11 16.94
C ASP A 86 2.34 -4.59 15.67
N ALA A 87 2.80 -4.96 14.47
CA ALA A 87 2.33 -4.39 13.20
C ALA A 87 0.79 -4.42 13.05
N ALA A 88 0.15 -5.53 13.44
CA ALA A 88 -1.30 -5.67 13.40
C ALA A 88 -2.03 -4.60 14.23
N ARG A 89 -1.59 -4.43 15.48
CA ARG A 89 -2.16 -3.43 16.40
C ARG A 89 -1.94 -2.02 15.86
N ILE A 90 -0.73 -1.70 15.41
CA ILE A 90 -0.39 -0.38 14.88
C ILE A 90 -1.20 -0.04 13.63
N PHE A 91 -1.40 -1.02 12.75
CA PHE A 91 -2.24 -0.85 11.57
C PHE A 91 -3.70 -0.58 11.95
N ASP A 92 -4.27 -1.39 12.85
CA ASP A 92 -5.67 -1.23 13.30
C ASP A 92 -5.88 0.13 14.00
N GLU A 93 -4.94 0.57 14.84
CA GLU A 93 -4.96 1.91 15.46
C GLU A 93 -4.92 3.02 14.39
N ARG A 94 -4.07 2.87 13.37
CA ARG A 94 -3.96 3.86 12.30
C ARG A 94 -5.22 3.88 11.43
N LEU A 95 -5.83 2.73 11.16
CA LEU A 95 -7.09 2.62 10.44
C LEU A 95 -8.22 3.31 11.21
N ALA A 96 -8.38 3.02 12.50
CA ALA A 96 -9.39 3.66 13.35
C ALA A 96 -9.23 5.19 13.36
N TYR A 97 -7.99 5.69 13.41
CA TYR A 97 -7.72 7.12 13.29
C TYR A 97 -8.18 7.71 11.94
N VAL A 98 -7.92 7.03 10.82
CA VAL A 98 -8.35 7.47 9.48
C VAL A 98 -9.88 7.48 9.36
N GLU A 99 -10.56 6.48 9.90
CA GLU A 99 -12.03 6.39 9.93
C GLU A 99 -12.65 7.54 10.72
N GLN A 100 -12.14 7.80 11.93
CA GLN A 100 -12.59 8.91 12.78
C GLN A 100 -12.41 10.26 12.07
N ARG A 101 -11.23 10.49 11.49
CA ARG A 101 -10.93 11.72 10.74
C ARG A 101 -11.86 11.90 9.54
N SER A 102 -12.12 10.84 8.79
CA SER A 102 -13.01 10.88 7.62
C SER A 102 -14.45 11.14 8.01
N ALA A 103 -14.92 10.58 9.13
CA ALA A 103 -16.24 10.86 9.68
C ALA A 103 -16.38 12.31 10.17
N ALA A 104 -15.33 12.86 10.81
CA ALA A 104 -15.31 14.27 11.23
C ALA A 104 -15.36 15.23 10.03
N SER A 105 -14.62 14.93 8.95
CA SER A 105 -14.63 15.74 7.72
C SER A 105 -15.99 15.73 7.02
N ARG A 106 -16.77 14.66 7.13
CA ARG A 106 -18.14 14.57 6.58
C ARG A 106 -19.18 15.29 7.45
N ARG A 107 -18.90 15.52 8.74
CA ARG A 107 -19.81 16.19 9.70
C ARG A 107 -19.60 17.70 9.78
N ALA A 108 -18.50 18.24 9.25
CA ALA A 108 -18.33 19.68 9.13
C ALA A 108 -19.40 20.21 8.15
N PRO A 109 -20.24 21.18 8.55
CA PRO A 109 -21.24 21.73 7.64
C PRO A 109 -20.54 22.43 6.48
N GLU A 110 -21.05 22.23 5.25
CA GLU A 110 -20.76 23.15 4.14
C GLU A 110 -21.08 24.56 4.63
N ALA A 111 -20.04 25.38 4.84
CA ALA A 111 -20.22 26.76 5.23
C ALA A 111 -21.14 27.45 4.20
N PRO A 112 -22.08 28.32 4.63
CA PRO A 112 -22.99 28.96 3.70
C PRO A 112 -22.16 29.68 2.64
N ARG A 113 -22.36 29.36 1.35
CA ARG A 113 -21.86 30.19 0.26
C ARG A 113 -22.39 31.59 0.53
N ALA A 114 -21.49 32.48 0.97
CA ALA A 114 -21.83 33.86 1.23
C ALA A 114 -22.47 34.41 -0.04
N ALA A 115 -23.71 34.87 0.12
CA ALA A 115 -24.53 35.38 -0.96
C ALA A 115 -23.75 36.42 -1.76
N GLU A 116 -23.81 36.26 -3.08
CA GLU A 116 -23.55 37.33 -4.02
C GLU A 116 -24.27 38.60 -3.58
N GLN A 117 -23.54 39.72 -3.60
CA GLN A 117 -23.99 41.01 -4.16
C GLN A 117 -22.99 42.14 -3.85
N PRO A 118 -23.02 43.26 -4.60
CA PRO A 118 -23.53 43.47 -5.96
C PRO A 118 -22.44 43.95 -6.95
#